data_AF-A0A6N9QB16-F1
#
_entry.id   AF-A0A6N9QB16-F1
#
_cell.length_a   1.000
_cell.length_b   1.000
_cell.length_c   1.000
_cell.angle_alpha   90.00
_cell.angle_beta   90.00
_cell.angle_gamma   90.00
#
_symmetry.space_group_name_H-M   'P 1'
#
loop_
_entity.id
_entity.type
_entity.pdbx_description
1 polymer ?
#
loop_
_entity_poly.entity_id
_entity_poly.type
_entity_poly.pdbx_seq_one_letter_code
_entity_poly.pdbx_strand_id
1 'polypeptide(L)'
;MPEYRTFFEKLARDRNITVEEMRAIISAHIKSGMNDPDPIRRAQWEKILHTGDMPTPEEWLSYVVRKLESEGLSELLRWCPNL
;
A
#
# COMPACT_ATOMS: atom_id res chain seq x y z
N MET A 1 14.13 12.78 -20.78
CA MET A 1 12.73 12.62 -20.34
C MET A 1 12.79 11.87 -19.02
N PRO A 2 12.26 12.35 -17.88
CA PRO A 2 12.13 11.46 -16.74
C PRO A 2 11.05 10.45 -17.10
N GLU A 3 11.45 9.18 -17.25
CA GLU A 3 10.52 8.06 -17.37
C GLU A 3 9.54 8.11 -16.19
N TYR A 4 8.24 8.06 -16.47
CA TYR A 4 7.21 8.02 -15.43
C TYR A 4 7.41 6.76 -14.60
N ARG A 5 8.05 6.90 -13.43
CA ARG A 5 8.20 5.82 -12.47
C ARG A 5 6.92 5.67 -11.67
N THR A 6 6.35 4.48 -11.69
CA THR A 6 5.31 4.08 -10.74
C THR A 6 5.86 4.09 -9.31
N PHE A 7 4.97 4.19 -8.32
CA PHE A 7 5.36 4.13 -6.91
C PHE A 7 6.16 2.87 -6.57
N PHE A 8 5.73 1.71 -7.09
CA PHE A 8 6.42 0.44 -6.87
C PHE A 8 7.80 0.41 -7.51
N GLU A 9 7.98 0.96 -8.72
CA GLU A 9 9.29 1.07 -9.36
C GLU A 9 10.27 1.94 -8.57
N LYS A 10 9.78 3.04 -7.98
CA LYS A 10 10.60 3.87 -7.09
C LYS A 10 11.02 3.08 -5.85
N LEU A 11 10.07 2.45 -5.17
CA LEU A 11 10.36 1.67 -3.95
C LEU A 11 11.28 0.47 -4.21
N ALA A 12 11.12 -0.19 -5.36
CA ALA A 12 11.94 -1.32 -5.79
C ALA A 12 13.39 -0.88 -6.03
N ARG A 13 13.56 0.24 -6.75
CA ARG A 13 14.88 0.86 -6.98
C ARG A 13 15.56 1.28 -5.68
N ASP A 14 14.84 1.96 -4.79
CA ASP A 14 15.39 2.44 -3.51
C ASP A 14 15.89 1.28 -2.62
N ARG A 15 15.37 0.07 -2.83
CA ARG A 15 15.75 -1.15 -2.12
C ARG A 15 16.62 -2.12 -2.95
N ASN A 16 16.96 -1.76 -4.18
CA ASN A 16 17.69 -2.62 -5.13
C ASN A 16 17.05 -4.01 -5.33
N ILE A 17 15.74 -4.05 -5.51
CA ILE A 17 14.97 -5.26 -5.84
C ILE A 17 14.13 -5.01 -7.11
N THR A 18 13.52 -6.08 -7.63
CA THR A 18 12.57 -6.00 -8.75
C THR A 18 11.21 -5.45 -8.31
N VAL A 19 10.40 -4.98 -9.26
CA VAL A 19 9.05 -4.48 -8.98
C VAL A 19 8.13 -5.62 -8.54
N GLU A 20 8.36 -6.82 -9.09
CA GLU A 20 7.66 -8.05 -8.74
C GLU A 20 7.95 -8.46 -7.30
N GLU A 21 9.21 -8.40 -6.85
CA GLU A 21 9.57 -8.63 -5.46
C GLU A 21 8.97 -7.57 -4.53
N MET A 22 8.96 -6.30 -4.94
CA MET A 22 8.30 -5.24 -4.18
C MET A 22 6.79 -5.50 -4.01
N ARG A 23 6.12 -5.90 -5.08
CA ARG A 23 4.70 -6.30 -5.03
C ARG A 23 4.50 -7.52 -4.14
N ALA A 24 5.38 -8.52 -4.20
CA ALA A 24 5.31 -9.71 -3.37
C ALA A 24 5.44 -9.38 -1.87
N ILE A 25 6.37 -8.49 -1.51
CA ILE A 25 6.55 -8.00 -0.13
C ILE A 25 5.27 -7.31 0.37
N ILE A 26 4.68 -6.43 -0.44
CA ILE A 26 3.44 -5.72 -0.08
C ILE A 26 2.28 -6.71 0.05
N SER A 27 2.13 -7.65 -0.89
CA SER A 27 1.12 -8.72 -0.81
C SER A 27 1.27 -9.57 0.46
N ALA A 28 2.49 -9.90 0.87
CA ALA A 28 2.74 -10.62 2.11
C ALA A 28 2.30 -9.80 3.35
N HIS A 29 2.54 -8.49 3.35
CA HIS A 29 2.07 -7.60 4.41
C HIS A 29 0.55 -7.49 4.47
N ILE A 30 -0.12 -7.36 3.33
CA ILE A 30 -1.59 -7.37 3.23
C ILE A 30 -2.12 -8.68 3.82
N LYS A 31 -1.55 -9.82 3.42
CA LYS A 31 -1.93 -11.14 3.94
C LYS A 31 -1.77 -11.22 5.45
N SER A 32 -0.66 -10.71 5.98
CA SER A 32 -0.43 -10.68 7.42
C SER A 32 -1.46 -9.81 8.15
N GLY A 33 -1.84 -8.67 7.58
CA GLY A 33 -2.86 -7.78 8.15
C GLY A 33 -4.26 -8.40 8.15
N MET A 34 -4.64 -9.08 7.07
CA MET A 34 -5.91 -9.82 7.01
C MET A 34 -5.96 -11.00 7.99
N ASN A 35 -4.81 -11.57 8.35
CA ASN A 35 -4.71 -12.66 9.32
C ASN A 35 -4.26 -12.16 10.71
N ASP A 36 -4.38 -10.86 11.00
CA ASP A 36 -4.00 -10.30 12.30
C ASP A 36 -4.84 -10.98 13.41
N PRO A 37 -4.21 -11.44 14.52
CA PRO A 37 -4.93 -12.05 15.62
C PRO A 37 -5.88 -11.07 16.32
N ASP A 38 -5.61 -9.76 16.26
CA ASP A 38 -6.49 -8.73 16.80
C ASP A 38 -7.68 -8.51 15.84
N PRO A 39 -8.92 -8.82 16.28
CA PRO A 39 -10.10 -8.68 15.44
C PRO A 39 -10.37 -7.22 15.04
N ILE A 40 -9.96 -6.24 15.85
CA ILE A 40 -10.13 -4.81 15.52
C ILE A 40 -9.23 -4.44 14.34
N ARG A 41 -7.99 -4.94 14.32
CA ARG A 41 -7.05 -4.70 13.21
C ARG A 41 -7.52 -5.43 11.96
N ARG A 42 -7.91 -6.70 12.08
CA ARG A 42 -8.44 -7.49 10.96
C ARG A 42 -9.66 -6.85 10.31
N ALA A 43 -10.60 -6.33 11.11
CA ALA A 43 -11.80 -5.65 10.61
C ALA A 43 -11.50 -4.37 9.80
N GLN A 44 -10.31 -3.77 9.94
CA GLN A 44 -9.89 -2.66 9.07
C GLN A 44 -9.57 -3.13 7.66
N TRP A 45 -9.00 -4.33 7.52
CA TRP A 45 -8.62 -4.91 6.23
C TRP A 45 -9.83 -5.41 5.44
N GLU A 46 -10.88 -5.89 6.12
CA GLU A 46 -12.15 -6.30 5.51
C GLU A 46 -12.90 -5.16 4.80
N LYS A 47 -12.55 -3.89 5.08
CA LYS A 47 -13.16 -2.71 4.45
C LYS A 47 -12.60 -2.37 3.08
N ILE A 48 -11.48 -2.99 2.69
CA ILE A 48 -10.83 -2.72 1.42
C ILE A 48 -11.61 -3.49 0.35
N LEU A 49 -12.23 -2.77 -0.60
CA LEU A 49 -12.89 -3.42 -1.73
C LEU A 49 -11.84 -4.04 -2.65
N HIS A 50 -11.99 -5.32 -2.97
CA HIS A 50 -11.08 -6.04 -3.86
C HIS A 50 -11.82 -7.09 -4.69
N THR A 51 -11.26 -7.40 -5.87
CA THR A 51 -11.90 -8.32 -6.82
C THR A 51 -11.61 -9.80 -6.52
N GLY A 52 -10.53 -10.11 -5.77
CA GLY A 52 -10.09 -11.48 -5.45
C GLY A 52 -10.26 -11.86 -3.98
N ASP A 53 -9.51 -12.88 -3.51
CA ASP A 53 -9.52 -13.30 -2.09
C ASP A 53 -8.84 -12.30 -1.14
N MET A 54 -7.97 -11.45 -1.68
CA MET A 54 -7.17 -10.46 -0.96
C MET A 54 -6.91 -9.27 -1.90
N PRO A 55 -6.81 -8.02 -1.38
CA PRO A 55 -6.50 -6.88 -2.24
C PRO A 55 -5.11 -7.01 -2.85
N THR A 56 -5.00 -6.58 -4.10
CA THR A 56 -3.71 -6.37 -4.77
C THR A 56 -2.97 -5.18 -4.13
N PRO A 57 -1.63 -5.10 -4.29
CA PRO A 57 -0.87 -3.92 -3.87
C PRO A 57 -1.45 -2.60 -4.42
N GLU A 58 -1.94 -2.60 -5.66
CA GLU A 58 -2.58 -1.46 -6.32
C GLU A 58 -3.93 -1.08 -5.69
N GLU A 59 -4.81 -2.06 -5.42
CA GLU A 59 -6.11 -1.83 -4.74
C GLU A 59 -5.89 -1.31 -3.32
N TRP A 60 -4.95 -1.90 -2.57
CA TRP A 60 -4.59 -1.44 -1.23
C TRP A 60 -4.06 0.00 -1.26
N LEU A 61 -3.10 0.31 -2.14
CA LEU A 61 -2.54 1.66 -2.24
C LEU A 61 -3.62 2.69 -2.59
N SER A 62 -4.49 2.35 -3.54
CA SER A 62 -5.59 3.22 -3.96
C SER A 62 -6.59 3.47 -2.82
N TYR A 63 -6.91 2.44 -2.04
CA TYR A 63 -7.75 2.56 -0.86
C TYR A 63 -7.12 3.47 0.19
N VAL A 64 -5.84 3.27 0.53
CA VAL A 64 -5.15 4.06 1.55
C VAL A 64 -5.09 5.52 1.17
N VAL A 65 -4.75 5.84 -0.09
CA VAL A 65 -4.72 7.22 -0.59
C VAL A 65 -6.10 7.87 -0.47
N ARG A 66 -7.14 7.22 -0.99
CA ARG A 66 -8.51 7.73 -0.94
C ARG A 66 -9.01 7.92 0.49
N LYS A 67 -8.66 7.00 1.39
CA LYS A 67 -9.02 7.09 2.81
C LYS A 67 -8.39 8.32 3.45
N LEU A 68 -7.08 8.51 3.27
CA LEU A 68 -6.37 9.68 3.79
C LEU A 68 -6.95 10.99 3.25
N GLU A 69 -7.30 11.04 1.97
CA GLU A 69 -7.98 12.20 1.38
C GLU A 69 -9.36 12.44 2.01
N SER A 70 -10.16 11.39 2.19
CA SER A 70 -11.49 11.50 2.80
C SER A 70 -11.46 11.91 4.27
N GLU A 71 -10.40 11.56 4.99
CA GLU A 71 -10.18 11.91 6.40
C GLU A 71 -9.50 13.28 6.57
N GLY A 72 -9.21 14.00 5.47
CA GLY A 72 -8.52 15.29 5.50
C GLY A 72 -7.03 15.19 5.84
N LEU A 73 -6.45 13.99 5.79
CA LEU A 73 -5.06 13.68 6.13
C LEU A 73 -4.15 13.65 4.88
N SER A 74 -4.54 14.32 3.78
CA SER A 74 -3.76 14.37 2.54
C SER A 74 -2.35 14.94 2.73
N GLU A 75 -2.11 15.68 3.81
CA GLU A 75 -0.78 16.15 4.21
C GLU A 75 0.21 15.00 4.45
N LEU A 76 -0.25 13.84 4.93
CA LEU A 76 0.58 12.65 5.12
C LEU A 76 1.07 12.02 3.80
N LEU A 77 0.43 12.36 2.68
CA LEU A 77 0.86 11.92 1.36
C LEU A 77 2.03 12.76 0.81
N ARG A 78 2.34 13.90 1.43
CA ARG A 78 3.48 14.72 1.04
C ARG A 78 4.76 14.15 1.63
N TRP A 79 5.80 14.04 0.81
CA TRP A 79 7.11 13.64 1.28
C TRP A 79 7.68 14.72 2.21
N CYS A 80 7.86 14.39 3.49
CA CYS A 80 8.58 15.20 4.48
C CYS A 80 10.03 14.69 4.57
N PRO A 81 11.02 15.37 3.98
CA PRO A 81 12.41 14.90 3.98
C PRO A 81 13.14 15.02 5.34
N ASN A 82 12.50 15.58 6.38
CA ASN A 82 13.15 15.99 7.63
C ASN A 82 12.47 15.48 8.92
N LEU A 83 11.87 14.29 8.91
CA LEU A 83 11.42 13.62 10.13
C LEU A 83 12.31 12.42 10.45
#